data_AF-A0A496WS82-F1
#
_entry.id   AF-A0A496WS82-F1
#
_cell.length_a   1.000
_cell.length_b   1.000
_cell.length_c   1.000
_cell.angle_alpha   90.00
_cell.angle_beta   90.00
_cell.angle_gamma   90.00
#
_symmetry.space_group_name_H-M   'P 1'
#
loop_
_entity.id
_entity.type
_entity.pdbx_description
1 polymer ?
#
loop_
_entity_poly.entity_id
_entity_poly.type
_entity_poly.pdbx_seq_one_letter_code
_entity_poly.pdbx_strand_id
1 'polypeptide(L)'
;MLMATAKLPASEEEQLPTRSECIVGANLEWNSGVTLAARRGILRRLSDMIADENIDNLVAIRFQEINEIYAIFSANCDQKDEVFVSFIRSAQARDNSLPVVRLINDQIEPGPDTILAYGPHWEDGEEPALLALPN
;
A
#
# COMPACT_ATOMS: atom_id res chain seq x y z
N MET A 1 -44.73 -12.20 37.83
CA MET A 1 -43.51 -12.79 37.25
C MET A 1 -43.51 -12.48 35.77
N LEU A 2 -42.57 -11.64 35.32
CA LEU A 2 -42.22 -11.47 33.91
C LEU A 2 -40.70 -11.25 33.91
N MET A 3 -39.95 -12.29 33.54
CA MET A 3 -38.52 -12.19 33.35
C MET A 3 -38.27 -11.55 31.98
N ALA A 4 -37.76 -10.32 31.98
CA ALA A 4 -37.18 -9.73 30.79
C ALA A 4 -35.84 -10.41 30.54
N THR A 5 -35.76 -11.22 29.49
CA THR A 5 -34.49 -11.69 28.94
C THR A 5 -33.78 -10.51 28.28
N ALA A 6 -32.87 -9.88 29.02
CA ALA A 6 -31.92 -8.95 28.44
C ALA A 6 -31.04 -9.73 27.45
N LYS A 7 -31.26 -9.50 26.16
CA LYS A 7 -30.38 -9.96 25.08
C LYS A 7 -29.12 -9.12 25.20
N LEU A 8 -28.04 -9.71 25.70
CA LEU A 8 -26.71 -9.09 25.67
C LEU A 8 -26.42 -8.62 24.23
N PRO A 9 -25.95 -7.39 24.00
CA PRO A 9 -25.47 -7.00 22.68
C PRO A 9 -24.37 -7.98 22.30
N ALA A 10 -24.45 -8.53 21.09
CA ALA A 10 -23.33 -9.26 20.51
C ALA A 10 -22.12 -8.33 20.60
N SER A 11 -21.05 -8.80 21.23
CA SER A 11 -19.72 -8.22 21.06
C SER A 11 -19.52 -8.05 19.56
N GLU A 12 -19.44 -6.81 19.08
CA GLU A 12 -18.87 -6.56 17.75
C GLU A 12 -17.44 -7.09 17.84
N GLU A 13 -17.21 -8.29 17.30
CA GLU A 13 -15.86 -8.70 16.96
C GLU A 13 -15.31 -7.57 16.07
N GLU A 14 -14.27 -6.90 16.56
CA GLU A 14 -13.57 -5.87 15.81
C GLU A 14 -13.05 -6.53 14.53
N GLN A 15 -13.78 -6.36 13.43
CA GLN A 15 -13.39 -6.92 12.15
C GLN A 15 -12.10 -6.24 11.72
N LEU A 16 -11.02 -7.01 11.76
CA LEU A 16 -9.71 -6.57 11.30
C LEU A 16 -9.79 -6.32 9.78
N PRO A 17 -9.14 -5.25 9.27
CA PRO A 17 -9.25 -4.89 7.87
C PRO A 17 -8.65 -5.97 6.97
N THR A 18 -9.31 -6.22 5.84
CA THR A 18 -8.80 -7.07 4.77
C THR A 18 -7.56 -6.45 4.12
N ARG A 19 -6.74 -7.26 3.45
CA ARG A 19 -5.57 -6.75 2.73
C ARG A 19 -5.96 -5.76 1.63
N SER A 20 -7.04 -6.02 0.91
CA SER A 20 -7.57 -5.13 -0.12
C SER A 20 -7.87 -3.73 0.44
N GLU A 21 -8.38 -3.66 1.67
CA GLU A 21 -8.64 -2.38 2.36
C GLU A 21 -7.37 -1.63 2.75
N CYS A 22 -6.22 -2.31 2.77
CA CYS A 22 -4.93 -1.80 3.21
C CYS A 22 -3.95 -1.52 2.05
N ILE A 23 -4.39 -1.68 0.80
CA ILE A 23 -3.61 -1.35 -0.40
C ILE A 23 -4.08 0.00 -0.97
N VAL A 24 -3.12 0.85 -1.32
CA VAL A 24 -3.35 2.03 -2.16
C VAL A 24 -2.72 1.77 -3.52
N GLY A 25 -3.51 1.89 -4.58
CA GLY A 25 -3.03 1.86 -5.96
C GLY A 25 -3.02 3.26 -6.57
N ALA A 26 -2.03 3.57 -7.40
CA ALA A 26 -2.02 4.80 -8.16
C ALA A 26 -1.34 4.68 -9.53
N ASN A 27 -1.89 5.38 -10.51
CA ASN A 27 -1.31 5.57 -11.84
C ASN A 27 -0.24 6.67 -11.81
N LEU A 28 0.82 6.48 -12.59
CA LEU A 28 1.96 7.38 -12.76
C LEU A 28 1.89 8.05 -14.13
N GLU A 29 1.57 9.35 -14.13
CA GLU A 29 1.52 10.20 -15.32
C GLU A 29 2.87 10.87 -15.54
N TRP A 30 3.55 10.45 -16.60
CA TRP A 30 4.89 10.92 -16.94
C TRP A 30 4.86 12.20 -17.77
N ASN A 31 5.76 13.13 -17.45
CA ASN A 31 6.00 14.30 -18.29
C ASN A 31 6.39 13.90 -19.71
N SER A 32 5.93 14.68 -20.69
CA SER A 32 6.28 14.46 -22.10
C SER A 32 7.79 14.56 -22.30
N GLY A 33 8.36 13.61 -23.05
CA GLY A 33 9.80 13.53 -23.30
C GLY A 33 10.62 12.75 -22.28
N VAL A 34 10.03 12.27 -21.17
CA VAL A 34 10.74 11.38 -20.24
C VAL A 34 10.88 9.98 -20.85
N THR A 35 12.12 9.58 -21.14
CA THR A 35 12.44 8.27 -21.73
C THR A 35 12.23 7.13 -20.74
N LEU A 36 11.99 5.92 -21.26
CA LEU A 36 11.76 4.73 -20.44
C LEU A 36 12.93 4.40 -19.49
N ALA A 37 14.16 4.67 -19.92
CA ALA A 37 15.35 4.53 -19.09
C ALA A 37 15.38 5.57 -17.95
N ALA A 38 15.00 6.82 -18.23
CA ALA A 38 14.92 7.87 -17.22
C ALA A 38 13.83 7.58 -16.18
N ARG A 39 12.69 7.02 -16.61
CA ARG A 39 11.59 6.61 -15.71
C ARG A 39 12.09 5.68 -14.61
N ARG A 40 12.85 4.64 -14.94
CA ARG A 40 13.42 3.71 -13.94
C ARG A 40 14.31 4.42 -12.91
N GLY A 41 15.13 5.36 -13.36
CA GLY A 41 15.96 6.17 -12.47
C GLY A 41 15.14 7.08 -11.55
N ILE A 42 14.03 7.61 -12.05
CA ILE A 42 13.07 8.41 -11.26
C ILE A 42 12.36 7.53 -10.22
N LEU A 43 11.86 6.36 -10.61
CA LEU A 43 11.19 5.42 -9.70
C LEU A 43 12.13 4.93 -8.58
N ARG A 44 13.41 4.70 -8.89
CA ARG A 44 14.41 4.37 -7.88
C ARG A 44 14.54 5.50 -6.84
N ARG A 45 14.67 6.76 -7.28
CA ARG A 45 14.73 7.90 -6.35
C ARG A 45 13.47 8.02 -5.51
N LEU A 46 12.30 7.81 -6.11
CA LEU A 46 11.04 7.80 -5.37
C LEU A 46 11.04 6.70 -4.28
N SER A 47 11.50 5.49 -4.62
CA SER A 47 11.65 4.40 -3.66
C SER A 47 12.63 4.73 -2.53
N ASP A 48 13.76 5.38 -2.85
CA ASP A 48 14.75 5.81 -1.85
C ASP A 48 14.13 6.86 -0.90
N MET A 49 13.38 7.84 -1.43
CA MET A 49 12.67 8.84 -0.61
C MET A 49 11.65 8.21 0.35
N ILE A 50 10.94 7.17 -0.09
CA ILE A 50 9.97 6.45 0.74
C ILE A 50 10.69 5.74 1.88
N ALA A 51 11.79 5.04 1.57
CA ALA A 51 12.58 4.33 2.57
C ALA A 51 13.16 5.29 3.63
N ASP A 52 13.54 6.50 3.23
CA ASP A 52 14.08 7.52 4.13
C ASP A 52 13.02 8.18 5.04
N GLU A 53 11.76 8.27 4.59
CA GLU A 53 10.71 9.03 5.29
C GLU A 53 10.09 8.25 6.47
N ASN A 54 10.40 6.95 6.61
CA ASN A 54 9.88 6.05 7.66
C ASN A 54 8.36 6.22 7.86
N ILE A 55 7.61 5.97 6.79
CA ILE A 55 6.15 6.13 6.75
C ILE A 55 5.50 5.08 7.66
N ASP A 56 4.76 5.53 8.67
CA ASP A 56 4.12 4.66 9.64
C ASP A 56 3.22 3.62 8.97
N ASN A 57 3.35 2.37 9.43
CA ASN A 57 2.62 1.20 8.95
C ASN A 57 2.82 0.86 7.47
N LEU A 58 3.61 1.60 6.70
CA LEU A 58 3.95 1.20 5.34
C LEU A 58 4.89 0.00 5.37
N VAL A 59 4.46 -1.12 4.80
CA VAL A 59 5.25 -2.35 4.78
C VAL A 59 6.04 -2.48 3.48
N ALA A 60 5.42 -2.13 2.37
CA ALA A 60 6.01 -2.32 1.06
C ALA A 60 5.45 -1.34 0.02
N ILE A 61 6.30 -1.05 -0.97
CA ILE A 61 5.92 -0.35 -2.19
C ILE A 61 6.35 -1.15 -3.41
N ARG A 62 5.47 -1.18 -4.40
CA ARG A 62 5.67 -1.93 -5.63
C ARG A 62 5.35 -1.09 -6.83
N PHE A 63 6.25 -1.15 -7.80
CA PHE A 63 6.02 -0.59 -9.11
C PHE A 63 5.58 -1.72 -10.02
N GLN A 64 4.38 -1.64 -10.56
CA GLN A 64 3.97 -2.53 -11.63
C GLN A 64 4.41 -1.91 -12.96
N GLU A 65 5.34 -2.61 -13.58
CA GLU A 65 6.12 -2.13 -14.72
C GLU A 65 6.81 -0.79 -14.43
N ILE A 66 6.20 0.31 -14.88
CA ILE A 66 6.67 1.70 -14.73
C ILE A 66 5.51 2.71 -14.69
N ASN A 67 4.26 2.26 -14.70
CA ASN A 67 3.10 3.13 -14.84
C ASN A 67 2.19 3.10 -13.62
N GLU A 68 2.38 2.14 -12.72
CA GLU A 68 1.56 2.00 -11.53
C GLU A 68 2.43 1.80 -10.31
N ILE A 69 1.94 2.29 -9.18
CA ILE A 69 2.53 2.11 -7.87
C ILE A 69 1.47 1.58 -6.91
N TYR A 70 1.85 0.60 -6.12
CA TYR A 70 1.06 0.04 -5.03
C TYR A 70 1.79 0.26 -3.72
N ALA A 71 1.11 0.84 -2.73
CA ALA A 71 1.59 0.97 -1.37
C ALA A 71 0.76 0.10 -0.43
N ILE A 72 1.42 -0.66 0.43
CA ILE A 72 0.79 -1.69 1.27
C ILE A 72 1.02 -1.34 2.74
N PHE A 73 -0.05 -1.12 3.48
CA PHE A 73 -0.02 -0.68 4.89
C PHE A 73 -0.44 -1.81 5.83
N SER A 74 0.25 -2.04 6.96
CA SER A 74 -0.07 -3.09 7.94
C SER A 74 -1.21 -2.76 8.91
N ALA A 75 -1.53 -1.48 9.07
CA ALA A 75 -2.53 -0.97 10.00
C ALA A 75 -2.99 0.44 9.56
N ASN A 76 -4.02 0.98 10.24
CA ASN A 76 -4.62 2.29 9.94
C ASN A 76 -5.02 2.43 8.46
N CYS A 77 -5.64 1.37 7.92
CA CYS A 77 -5.98 1.25 6.50
C CYS A 77 -7.06 2.24 6.05
N ASP A 78 -7.76 2.87 6.98
CA ASP A 78 -8.65 4.01 6.76
C ASP A 78 -7.90 5.30 6.40
N GLN A 79 -6.64 5.45 6.82
CA GLN A 79 -5.81 6.64 6.60
C GLN A 79 -4.80 6.50 5.45
N LYS A 80 -4.69 5.30 4.86
CA LYS A 80 -3.68 4.95 3.85
C LYS A 80 -3.60 5.94 2.67
N ASP A 81 -4.74 6.41 2.17
CA ASP A 81 -4.80 7.30 1.01
C ASP A 81 -4.24 8.68 1.35
N GLU A 82 -4.60 9.21 2.52
CA GLU A 82 -4.14 10.51 3.01
C GLU A 82 -2.63 10.49 3.26
N VAL A 83 -2.14 9.46 3.95
CA VAL A 83 -0.72 9.28 4.23
C VAL A 83 0.08 9.16 2.93
N PHE A 84 -0.36 8.29 2.01
CA PHE A 84 0.30 8.09 0.72
C PHE A 84 0.32 9.38 -0.13
N VAL A 85 -0.82 10.08 -0.25
CA VAL A 85 -0.90 11.33 -1.03
C VAL A 85 -0.05 12.44 -0.40
N SER A 86 -0.04 12.56 0.93
CA SER A 86 0.77 13.54 1.64
C SER A 86 2.26 13.33 1.36
N PHE A 87 2.72 12.08 1.48
CA PHE A 87 4.08 11.69 1.13
C PHE A 87 4.42 12.04 -0.32
N ILE A 88 3.59 11.59 -1.29
CA ILE A 88 3.86 11.81 -2.71
C ILE A 88 3.92 13.31 -3.04
N ARG A 89 3.04 14.12 -2.46
CA ARG A 89 3.05 15.58 -2.64
C ARG A 89 4.33 16.20 -2.09
N SER A 90 4.77 15.78 -0.91
CA SER A 90 6.05 16.20 -0.31
C SER A 90 7.24 15.80 -1.18
N ALA A 91 7.25 14.58 -1.73
CA ALA A 91 8.28 14.12 -2.66
C ALA A 91 8.29 14.95 -3.96
N GLN A 92 7.13 15.18 -4.59
CA GLN A 92 7.00 16.00 -5.80
C GLN A 92 7.42 17.46 -5.61
N ALA A 93 7.22 18.02 -4.41
CA ALA A 93 7.70 19.36 -4.06
C ALA A 93 9.24 19.43 -3.99
N ARG A 94 9.91 18.32 -3.67
CA ARG A 94 11.38 18.20 -3.59
C ARG A 94 12.01 17.82 -4.92
N ASP A 95 11.35 16.99 -5.72
CA ASP A 95 11.81 16.55 -7.04
C ASP A 95 10.68 16.68 -8.09
N ASN A 96 10.76 17.74 -8.89
CA ASN A 96 9.78 18.04 -9.94
C ASN A 96 9.86 17.10 -11.16
N SER A 97 10.83 16.19 -11.19
CA SER A 97 10.93 15.15 -12.23
C SER A 97 10.07 13.93 -11.93
N LEU A 98 9.53 13.81 -10.71
CA LEU A 98 8.60 12.76 -10.34
C LEU A 98 7.31 12.83 -11.18
N PRO A 99 6.73 11.67 -11.56
CA PRO A 99 5.46 11.65 -12.27
C PRO A 99 4.34 12.22 -11.41
N VAL A 100 3.30 12.74 -12.06
CA VAL A 100 2.03 13.05 -11.38
C VAL A 100 1.39 11.72 -10.98
N VAL A 101 0.84 11.64 -9.77
CA VAL A 101 0.25 10.42 -9.23
C VAL A 101 -1.26 10.59 -9.16
N ARG A 102 -2.02 9.65 -9.72
CA ARG A 102 -3.48 9.60 -9.64
C ARG A 102 -3.92 8.31 -8.96
N LEU A 103 -4.60 8.43 -7.83
CA LEU A 103 -5.13 7.27 -7.13
C LEU A 103 -6.09 6.47 -8.03
N ILE A 104 -6.00 5.15 -7.89
CA ILE A 104 -7.00 4.22 -8.40
C ILE A 104 -8.11 4.18 -7.34
N ASN A 105 -9.32 4.57 -7.72
CA ASN A 105 -10.45 4.68 -6.78
C ASN A 105 -11.17 3.36 -6.54
N ASP A 106 -10.93 2.35 -7.38
CA ASP A 106 -11.46 1.01 -7.20
C ASP A 106 -10.66 0.27 -6.13
N GLN A 107 -11.33 -0.63 -5.40
CA GLN A 107 -10.65 -1.50 -4.45
C GLN A 107 -9.63 -2.38 -5.18
N ILE A 108 -8.40 -2.39 -4.68
CA ILE A 108 -7.33 -3.21 -5.26
C ILE A 108 -7.41 -4.62 -4.69
N GLU A 109 -7.64 -5.59 -5.56
CA GLU A 109 -7.61 -7.00 -5.19
C GLU A 109 -6.15 -7.47 -4.96
N PRO A 110 -5.88 -8.29 -3.92
CA PRO A 110 -4.58 -8.86 -3.69
C PRO A 110 -4.16 -9.78 -4.85
N GLY A 111 -2.94 -9.61 -5.32
CA GLY A 111 -2.36 -10.38 -6.40
C GLY A 111 -0.84 -10.47 -6.29
N PRO A 112 -0.15 -11.02 -7.30
CA PRO A 112 1.30 -11.22 -7.26
C PRO A 112 2.12 -9.95 -7.00
N ASP A 113 1.58 -8.78 -7.34
CA ASP A 113 2.22 -7.48 -7.15
C ASP A 113 1.92 -6.82 -5.79
N THR A 114 1.00 -7.38 -5.00
CA THR A 114 0.54 -6.81 -3.73
C THR A 114 0.59 -7.80 -2.55
N ILE A 115 0.69 -9.11 -2.82
CA ILE A 115 0.90 -10.19 -1.83
C ILE A 115 2.40 -10.33 -1.54
N LEU A 116 2.96 -9.36 -0.85
CA LEU A 116 4.42 -9.29 -0.58
C LEU A 116 4.74 -8.94 0.86
N ALA A 117 3.69 -8.65 1.63
CA ALA A 117 3.73 -8.32 3.03
C ALA A 117 2.70 -9.21 3.72
N TYR A 118 3.16 -9.99 4.70
CA TYR A 118 2.29 -10.74 5.60
C TYR A 118 2.05 -9.85 6.81
N GLY A 119 0.82 -9.35 6.93
CA GLY A 119 0.32 -8.77 8.16
C GLY A 119 -0.12 -9.90 9.09
N PRO A 120 -0.08 -9.71 10.42
CA PRO A 120 -0.42 -10.74 11.40
C PRO A 120 -1.85 -11.29 11.27
N HIS A 121 -2.71 -10.64 10.47
CA HIS A 121 -4.12 -10.97 10.29
C HIS A 121 -4.56 -11.11 8.83
N TRP A 122 -3.67 -10.96 7.86
CA TRP A 122 -4.00 -11.16 6.45
C TRP A 122 -3.75 -12.61 6.05
N GLU A 123 -4.76 -13.46 6.24
CA GLU A 123 -4.74 -14.88 5.86
C GLU A 123 -4.93 -15.07 4.34
N ASP A 124 -4.02 -14.51 3.53
CA ASP A 124 -3.99 -14.80 2.09
C ASP A 124 -2.96 -15.90 1.81
N GLY A 125 -3.39 -17.15 1.95
CA GLY A 125 -2.60 -18.34 1.54
C GLY A 125 -1.30 -18.57 2.31
N GLU A 126 -0.61 -19.66 1.99
CA GLU A 126 0.68 -20.01 2.61
C GLU A 126 1.70 -18.86 2.45
N GLU A 127 2.45 -18.58 3.51
CA GLU A 127 3.68 -17.80 3.48
C GLU A 127 4.59 -18.35 2.36
N PRO A 128 5.21 -17.52 1.49
CA PRO A 128 6.05 -18.02 0.43
C PRO A 128 7.22 -18.64 1.16
N ALA A 129 7.38 -19.95 1.06
CA ALA A 129 8.47 -20.65 1.73
C ALA A 129 9.74 -19.83 1.52
N LEU A 130 10.22 -19.19 2.58
CA LEU A 130 11.47 -18.45 2.57
C LEU A 130 12.46 -19.44 1.98
N LEU A 131 12.84 -19.21 0.72
CA LEU A 131 13.92 -19.96 0.11
C LEU A 131 15.09 -19.70 1.03
N ALA A 132 15.36 -20.66 1.91
CA ALA A 132 16.49 -20.66 2.78
C ALA A 132 17.68 -20.40 1.87
N LEU A 133 18.23 -19.19 1.95
CA LEU A 133 19.45 -18.86 1.26
C LEU A 133 20.48 -19.89 1.76
N PRO A 134 21.09 -20.69 0.88
CA PRO A 134 22.13 -21.60 1.31
C PRO A 134 23.28 -20.78 1.90
N ASN A 135 23.71 -21.19 3.10
CA ASN A 135 24.92 -20.71 3.77
C ASN A 135 26.16 -20.79 2.88
#